data_AF-B0LGZ3-F1
#
_entry.id   AF-B0LGZ3-F1
#
_cell.length_a   1.000
_cell.length_b   1.000
_cell.length_c   1.000
_cell.angle_alpha   90.00
_cell.angle_beta   90.00
_cell.angle_gamma   90.00
#
_symmetry.space_group_name_H-M   'P 1'
#
loop_
_entity.id
_entity.type
_entity.pdbx_description
1 polymer ?
#
loop_
_entity_poly.entity_id
_entity_poly.type
_entity_poly.pdbx_seq_one_letter_code
_entity_poly.pdbx_strand_id
1 'polypeptide(L)'
;ISCALLFISFPDISHRVIGTLLNILVNKLGFFYILTGLFFLGTTLTIAFSRYGAVYLGTTRTARYSNFTWGSMIFTSTMAADILYWSLIEWAHYFTQAPFIAEHSPPTERQEWAAAYPLFHWGIIPWSFYVLLAVAFGYMLHVKKRHTHKISEACRPLLGAYVDGIIGEAIDICSVVGLLLGVATTFSLATPLLSLMVS
;
A
#
# COMPACT_ATOMS: atom_id res chain seq x y z
N ILE A 1 -15.17 -10.17 -16.44
CA ILE A 1 -16.01 -9.90 -17.63
C ILE A 1 -17.46 -9.62 -17.23
N SER A 2 -18.11 -10.47 -16.43
CA SER A 2 -19.52 -10.26 -16.01
C SER A 2 -19.76 -8.93 -15.24
N CYS A 3 -18.98 -8.62 -14.20
CA CYS A 3 -19.14 -7.35 -13.47
C CYS A 3 -18.78 -6.10 -14.31
N ALA A 4 -17.82 -6.22 -15.22
CA ALA A 4 -17.42 -5.11 -16.10
C ALA A 4 -18.55 -4.74 -17.08
N LEU A 5 -19.24 -5.74 -17.63
CA LEU A 5 -20.41 -5.52 -18.49
C LEU A 5 -21.55 -4.84 -17.72
N LEU A 6 -21.80 -5.24 -16.47
CA LEU A 6 -22.80 -4.58 -15.62
C LEU A 6 -22.46 -3.12 -15.34
N PHE A 7 -21.19 -2.80 -15.08
CA PHE A 7 -20.73 -1.42 -14.87
C PHE A 7 -20.87 -0.55 -16.12
N ILE A 8 -20.62 -1.10 -17.31
CA ILE A 8 -20.74 -0.39 -18.59
C ILE A 8 -22.22 -0.19 -18.96
N SER A 9 -23.08 -1.18 -18.72
CA SER A 9 -24.50 -1.11 -19.08
C SER A 9 -25.34 -0.23 -18.15
N PHE A 10 -24.97 -0.09 -16.88
CA PHE A 10 -25.72 0.69 -15.88
C PHE A 10 -24.83 1.66 -15.08
N PRO A 11 -24.28 2.72 -15.71
CA PRO A 11 -23.31 3.61 -15.07
C PRO A 11 -23.89 4.33 -13.83
N ASP A 12 -25.10 4.88 -13.90
CA ASP A 12 -25.67 5.67 -12.78
C ASP A 12 -25.92 4.83 -11.51
N ILE A 13 -26.42 3.60 -11.69
CA ILE A 13 -26.64 2.67 -10.57
C ILE A 13 -25.28 2.28 -9.98
N SER A 14 -24.31 1.99 -10.84
CA SER A 14 -22.96 1.63 -10.45
C SER A 14 -22.27 2.71 -9.63
N HIS A 15 -22.34 3.97 -10.07
CA HIS A 15 -21.80 5.11 -9.34
C HIS A 15 -22.43 5.27 -7.95
N ARG A 16 -23.76 5.09 -7.83
CA ARG A 16 -24.45 5.16 -6.53
C ARG A 16 -24.03 4.05 -5.58
N VAL A 17 -23.92 2.81 -6.08
CA VAL A 17 -23.50 1.65 -5.27
C VAL A 17 -22.06 1.84 -4.80
N ILE A 18 -21.15 2.21 -5.71
CA ILE A 18 -19.74 2.47 -5.37
C ILE A 18 -19.63 3.61 -4.36
N GLY A 19 -20.35 4.71 -4.57
CA GLY A 19 -20.34 5.84 -3.63
C GLY A 19 -20.85 5.48 -2.24
N THR A 20 -21.88 4.63 -2.17
CA THR A 20 -22.41 4.14 -0.88
C THR A 20 -21.40 3.25 -0.16
N LEU A 21 -20.75 2.33 -0.88
CA LEU A 21 -19.71 1.47 -0.34
C LEU A 21 -18.51 2.29 0.13
N LEU A 22 -18.06 3.25 -0.67
CA LEU A 22 -16.96 4.15 -0.32
C LEU A 22 -17.28 4.94 0.94
N ASN A 23 -18.49 5.50 1.06
CA ASN A 23 -18.93 6.22 2.25
C ASN A 23 -18.89 5.33 3.51
N ILE A 24 -19.34 4.07 3.41
CA ILE A 24 -19.27 3.13 4.54
C ILE A 24 -17.81 2.85 4.91
N LEU A 25 -16.97 2.53 3.92
CA LEU A 25 -15.56 2.18 4.17
C LEU A 25 -14.76 3.36 4.73
N VAL A 26 -14.95 4.55 4.19
CA VAL A 26 -14.20 5.75 4.58
C VAL A 26 -14.75 6.36 5.87
N ASN A 27 -16.06 6.66 5.93
CA ASN A 27 -16.61 7.43 7.04
C ASN A 27 -17.01 6.57 8.24
N LYS A 28 -17.39 5.31 8.05
CA LYS A 28 -17.73 4.41 9.18
C LYS A 28 -16.56 3.53 9.63
N LEU A 29 -15.73 3.08 8.69
CA LEU A 29 -14.58 2.21 8.99
C LEU A 29 -13.22 2.92 8.92
N GLY A 30 -13.18 4.24 8.71
CA GLY A 30 -11.94 5.02 8.65
C GLY A 30 -11.06 4.88 9.90
N PHE A 31 -11.67 4.80 11.10
CA PHE A 31 -10.90 4.57 12.33
C PHE A 31 -10.15 3.23 12.31
N PHE A 32 -10.77 2.19 11.75
CA PHE A 32 -10.17 0.86 11.65
C PHE A 32 -8.99 0.87 10.69
N TYR A 33 -9.06 1.67 9.62
CA TYR A 33 -7.95 1.88 8.70
C TYR A 33 -6.74 2.52 9.41
N ILE A 34 -6.97 3.57 10.20
CA ILE A 34 -5.91 4.24 10.98
C ILE A 34 -5.31 3.27 12.00
N LEU A 35 -6.15 2.55 12.75
CA LEU A 35 -5.69 1.59 13.75
C LEU A 35 -4.86 0.47 13.11
N THR A 36 -5.26 0.01 11.92
CA THR A 36 -4.48 -0.96 11.14
C THR A 36 -3.12 -0.38 10.76
N GLY A 37 -3.05 0.85 10.25
CA GLY A 37 -1.77 1.51 9.96
C GLY A 37 -0.85 1.61 11.17
N LEU A 38 -1.39 2.01 12.32
CA LEU A 38 -0.64 2.08 13.57
C LEU A 38 -0.19 0.69 14.05
N PHE A 39 -1.02 -0.34 13.87
CA PHE A 39 -0.66 -1.72 14.20
C PHE A 39 0.51 -2.22 13.35
N PHE A 40 0.50 -1.98 12.03
CA PHE A 40 1.59 -2.37 11.14
C PHE A 40 2.88 -1.61 11.45
N LEU A 41 2.79 -0.30 11.71
CA LEU A 41 3.93 0.50 12.11
C LEU A 41 4.52 0.02 13.44
N GLY A 42 3.68 -0.12 14.46
CA GLY A 42 4.07 -0.60 15.79
C GLY A 42 4.70 -1.99 15.74
N THR A 43 4.12 -2.91 14.98
CA THR A 43 4.67 -4.27 14.80
C THR A 43 6.02 -4.22 14.10
N THR A 44 6.16 -3.43 13.04
CA THR A 44 7.41 -3.29 12.28
C THR A 44 8.53 -2.73 13.17
N LEU A 45 8.25 -1.66 13.92
CA LEU A 45 9.22 -1.08 14.85
C LEU A 45 9.58 -2.04 15.98
N THR A 46 8.59 -2.75 16.54
CA THR A 46 8.83 -3.75 17.58
C THR A 46 9.75 -4.85 17.07
N ILE A 47 9.51 -5.38 15.86
CA ILE A 47 10.37 -6.40 15.26
C ILE A 47 11.78 -5.83 15.03
N ALA A 48 11.88 -4.62 14.46
CA ALA A 48 13.16 -3.98 14.15
C ALA A 48 14.05 -3.77 15.39
N PHE A 49 13.47 -3.34 16.52
CA PHE A 49 14.20 -3.12 17.78
C PHE A 49 14.29 -4.36 18.69
N SER A 50 13.60 -5.44 18.35
CA SER A 50 13.68 -6.70 19.10
C SER A 50 14.89 -7.55 18.69
N ARG A 51 15.08 -8.67 19.40
CA ARG A 51 16.02 -9.75 19.01
C ARG A 51 15.82 -10.26 17.58
N TYR A 52 14.62 -10.13 17.01
CA TYR A 52 14.32 -10.58 15.66
C TYR A 52 14.90 -9.66 14.58
N GLY A 53 15.15 -8.38 14.88
CA GLY A 53 15.83 -7.45 13.97
C GLY A 53 17.29 -7.80 13.71
N ALA A 54 17.92 -8.61 14.59
CA ALA A 54 19.28 -9.10 14.40
C ALA A 54 19.36 -10.33 13.47
N VAL A 55 18.23 -10.87 13.01
CA VAL A 55 18.19 -12.05 12.14
C VAL A 55 18.55 -11.66 10.71
N TYR A 56 19.56 -12.34 10.15
CA TYR A 56 19.97 -12.15 8.76
C TYR A 56 19.05 -12.93 7.82
N LEU A 57 18.49 -12.25 6.82
CA LEU A 57 17.66 -12.85 5.78
C LEU A 57 18.53 -13.49 4.69
N GLY A 58 19.27 -14.54 5.06
CA GLY A 58 20.23 -15.19 4.17
C GLY A 58 21.03 -16.29 4.85
N THR A 59 21.75 -17.07 4.05
CA THR A 59 22.70 -18.08 4.55
C THR A 59 24.03 -17.50 5.01
N THR A 60 24.37 -16.30 4.52
CA THR A 60 25.59 -15.59 4.85
C THR A 60 25.24 -14.24 5.46
N ARG A 61 26.14 -13.71 6.30
CA ARG A 61 26.03 -12.36 6.86
C ARG A 61 26.44 -11.26 5.86
N THR A 62 26.99 -11.66 4.72
CA THR A 62 27.41 -10.77 3.65
C THR A 62 26.22 -10.37 2.79
N ALA A 63 25.95 -9.07 2.69
CA ALA A 63 24.96 -8.55 1.77
C ALA A 63 25.39 -8.83 0.31
N ARG A 64 24.45 -9.26 -0.53
CA ARG A 64 24.70 -9.50 -1.96
C ARG A 64 25.00 -8.20 -2.72
N TYR A 65 24.40 -7.10 -2.29
CA TYR A 65 24.53 -5.79 -2.92
C TYR A 65 25.15 -4.79 -1.95
N SER A 66 25.89 -3.82 -2.48
CA SER A 66 26.34 -2.67 -1.70
C SER A 66 25.15 -1.85 -1.19
N ASN A 67 25.32 -1.09 -0.12
CA ASN A 67 24.26 -0.22 0.42
C ASN A 67 23.76 0.78 -0.63
N PHE A 68 24.66 1.31 -1.48
CA PHE A 68 24.29 2.21 -2.55
C PHE A 68 23.43 1.51 -3.61
N THR A 69 23.89 0.37 -4.12
CA THR A 69 23.13 -0.41 -5.12
C THR A 69 21.77 -0.84 -4.59
N TRP A 70 21.71 -1.29 -3.33
CA TRP A 70 20.44 -1.65 -2.69
C TRP A 70 19.52 -0.44 -2.53
N GLY A 71 20.04 0.69 -2.06
CA GLY A 71 19.27 1.94 -1.96
C GLY A 71 18.73 2.41 -3.31
N SER A 72 19.54 2.31 -4.38
CA SER A 72 19.09 2.62 -5.74
C SER A 72 17.98 1.70 -6.21
N MET A 73 18.05 0.38 -5.94
CA MET A 73 16.98 -0.55 -6.30
C MET A 73 15.68 -0.24 -5.57
N ILE A 74 15.74 0.09 -4.27
CA ILE A 74 14.55 0.50 -3.52
C ILE A 74 13.98 1.79 -4.13
N PHE A 75 14.83 2.81 -4.34
CA PHE A 75 14.39 4.08 -4.93
C PHE A 75 13.69 3.88 -6.29
N THR A 76 14.32 3.17 -7.22
CA THR A 76 13.74 2.96 -8.56
C THR A 76 12.50 2.07 -8.54
N SER A 77 12.43 1.08 -7.64
CA SER A 77 11.24 0.21 -7.50
C SER A 77 10.00 0.95 -7.04
N THR A 78 10.17 2.12 -6.42
CA THR A 78 9.08 2.88 -5.81
C THR A 78 8.57 4.00 -6.71
N MET A 79 9.29 4.36 -7.78
CA MET A 79 8.87 5.39 -8.71
C MET A 79 7.77 4.86 -9.64
N ALA A 80 6.55 5.38 -9.49
CA ALA A 80 5.40 5.05 -10.32
C ALA A 80 4.61 6.31 -10.73
N ALA A 81 3.74 6.17 -11.74
CA ALA A 81 3.02 7.30 -12.34
C ALA A 81 2.05 8.00 -11.37
N ASP A 82 1.53 7.27 -10.39
CA ASP A 82 0.71 7.78 -9.29
C ASP A 82 1.50 8.73 -8.38
N ILE A 83 2.77 8.44 -8.06
CA ILE A 83 3.61 9.36 -7.29
C ILE A 83 3.80 10.68 -8.04
N LEU A 84 4.02 10.63 -9.36
CA LEU A 84 4.13 11.85 -10.18
C LEU A 84 2.83 12.65 -10.17
N TYR A 85 1.68 11.99 -10.27
CA TYR A 85 0.37 12.66 -10.21
C TYR A 85 0.13 13.32 -8.84
N TRP A 86 0.26 12.57 -7.75
CA TRP A 86 -0.06 13.06 -6.41
C TRP A 86 0.96 14.05 -5.88
N SER A 87 2.26 13.89 -6.18
CA SER A 87 3.30 14.85 -5.76
C SER A 87 3.04 16.28 -6.26
N LEU A 88 2.37 16.45 -7.40
CA LEU A 88 2.08 17.76 -7.98
C LEU A 88 0.78 18.38 -7.44
N ILE A 89 -0.22 17.57 -7.10
CA ILE A 89 -1.58 18.06 -6.82
C ILE A 89 -2.00 17.94 -5.35
N GLU A 90 -1.41 17.01 -4.59
CA GLU A 90 -1.87 16.66 -3.24
C GLU A 90 -1.79 17.85 -2.27
N TRP A 91 -0.71 18.64 -2.33
CA TRP A 91 -0.58 19.86 -1.51
C TRP A 91 -1.67 20.89 -1.86
N ALA A 92 -1.97 21.08 -3.15
CA ALA A 92 -2.98 22.04 -3.61
C ALA A 92 -4.37 21.57 -3.19
N HIS A 93 -4.60 20.26 -3.20
CA HIS A 93 -5.81 19.65 -2.67
C HIS A 93 -5.97 19.96 -1.18
N TYR A 94 -4.96 19.78 -0.34
CA TYR A 94 -5.05 20.11 1.09
C TYR A 94 -5.11 21.61 1.39
N PHE A 95 -4.58 22.46 0.51
CA PHE A 95 -4.73 23.90 0.67
C PHE A 95 -6.17 24.37 0.39
N THR A 96 -6.80 23.80 -0.64
CA THR A 96 -8.17 24.17 -1.09
C THR A 96 -9.26 23.45 -0.30
N GLN A 97 -9.06 22.16 -0.03
CA GLN A 97 -9.89 21.31 0.80
C GLN A 97 -9.12 21.01 2.08
N ALA A 98 -9.12 22.01 2.97
CA ALA A 98 -8.38 21.93 4.22
C ALA A 98 -8.74 20.66 5.00
N PRO A 99 -7.74 19.92 5.52
CA PRO A 99 -8.03 18.78 6.39
C PRO A 99 -8.85 19.26 7.60
N PHE A 100 -9.61 18.36 8.22
CA PHE A 100 -10.50 18.69 9.36
C PHE A 100 -9.82 19.55 10.45
N ILE A 101 -8.52 19.30 10.70
CA ILE A 101 -7.72 20.04 11.68
C ILE A 101 -7.51 21.53 11.34
N ALA A 102 -7.62 21.89 10.05
CA ALA A 102 -7.37 23.22 9.51
C ALA A 102 -8.58 23.83 8.79
N GLU A 103 -9.77 23.21 8.90
CA GLU A 103 -10.98 23.58 8.16
C GLU A 103 -11.40 25.04 8.41
N HIS A 104 -11.20 25.53 9.63
CA HIS A 104 -11.52 26.91 10.04
C HIS A 104 -10.28 27.79 10.23
N SER A 105 -9.11 27.28 9.88
CA SER A 105 -7.84 27.98 10.06
C SER A 105 -7.63 29.09 9.02
N PRO A 106 -6.84 30.14 9.34
CA PRO A 106 -6.44 31.14 8.37
C PRO A 106 -5.56 30.54 7.25
N PRO A 107 -5.45 31.20 6.09
CA PRO A 107 -4.70 30.68 4.94
C PRO A 107 -3.24 30.32 5.24
N THR A 108 -2.60 31.04 6.16
CA THR A 108 -1.22 30.78 6.59
C THR A 108 -1.07 29.41 7.24
N GLU A 109 -1.99 29.05 8.14
CA GLU A 109 -1.97 27.77 8.83
C GLU A 109 -2.41 26.62 7.89
N ARG A 110 -3.34 26.88 6.95
CA ARG A 110 -3.66 25.88 5.90
C ARG A 110 -2.47 25.54 5.03
N GLN A 111 -1.61 26.51 4.72
CA GLN A 111 -0.39 26.28 3.95
C GLN A 111 0.60 25.36 4.67
N GLU A 112 0.74 25.53 5.99
CA GLU A 112 1.58 24.64 6.82
C GLU A 112 1.05 23.20 6.80
N TRP A 113 -0.26 23.01 6.99
CA TRP A 113 -0.89 21.70 6.92
C TRP A 113 -0.83 21.07 5.53
N ALA A 114 -0.99 21.86 4.47
CA ALA A 114 -0.89 21.40 3.09
C ALA A 114 0.50 20.86 2.74
N ALA A 115 1.56 21.37 3.36
CA ALA A 115 2.92 20.85 3.22
C ALA A 115 3.17 19.61 4.09
N ALA A 116 2.56 19.54 5.29
CA ALA A 116 2.78 18.45 6.23
C ALA A 116 2.00 17.16 5.90
N TYR A 117 0.76 17.27 5.43
CA TYR A 117 -0.11 16.11 5.17
C TYR A 117 0.45 15.11 4.13
N PRO A 118 1.04 15.55 3.01
CA PRO A 118 1.68 14.63 2.07
C PRO A 118 2.80 13.81 2.73
N LEU A 119 3.58 14.42 3.63
CA LEU A 119 4.63 13.70 4.37
C LEU A 119 4.05 12.63 5.30
N PHE A 120 2.84 12.81 5.81
CA PHE A 120 2.13 11.79 6.55
C PHE A 120 1.66 10.64 5.63
N HIS A 121 1.07 10.96 4.47
CA HIS A 121 0.57 9.95 3.52
C HIS A 121 1.65 9.16 2.80
N TRP A 122 2.84 9.72 2.63
CA TRP A 122 4.00 9.04 2.02
C TRP A 122 5.09 8.70 3.06
N GLY A 123 4.75 8.83 4.34
CA GLY A 123 5.65 8.66 5.48
C GLY A 123 5.73 7.22 5.97
N ILE A 124 6.21 7.03 7.20
CA ILE A 124 6.57 5.71 7.75
C ILE A 124 5.41 4.70 7.86
N ILE A 125 4.16 5.18 7.96
CA ILE A 125 2.99 4.31 8.13
C ILE A 125 2.76 3.42 6.91
N PRO A 126 2.54 3.94 5.67
CA PRO A 126 2.40 3.09 4.48
C PRO A 126 3.63 2.21 4.22
N TRP A 127 4.85 2.73 4.44
CA TRP A 127 6.07 1.93 4.28
C TRP A 127 6.13 0.73 5.22
N SER A 128 5.54 0.83 6.41
CA SER A 128 5.50 -0.29 7.37
C SER A 128 4.74 -1.52 6.82
N PHE A 129 3.70 -1.31 6.01
CA PHE A 129 2.98 -2.42 5.35
C PHE A 129 3.90 -3.20 4.41
N TYR A 130 4.72 -2.49 3.63
CA TYR A 130 5.68 -3.10 2.71
C TYR A 130 6.81 -3.82 3.46
N VAL A 131 7.40 -3.17 4.46
CA VAL A 131 8.52 -3.74 5.21
C VAL A 131 8.10 -5.03 5.93
N LEU A 132 6.93 -5.04 6.60
CA LEU A 132 6.49 -6.22 7.33
C LEU A 132 6.28 -7.42 6.42
N LEU A 133 5.60 -7.23 5.28
CA LEU A 133 5.40 -8.28 4.29
C LEU A 133 6.74 -8.72 3.65
N ALA A 134 7.59 -7.76 3.27
CA ALA A 134 8.89 -8.06 2.67
C ALA A 134 9.77 -8.90 3.60
N VAL A 135 9.77 -8.61 4.91
CA VAL A 135 10.50 -9.40 5.91
C VAL A 135 9.89 -10.79 6.06
N ALA A 136 8.56 -10.92 6.11
CA ALA A 136 7.90 -12.22 6.19
C ALA A 136 8.26 -13.11 4.98
N PHE A 137 8.21 -12.55 3.78
CA PHE A 137 8.62 -13.23 2.55
C PHE A 137 10.11 -13.56 2.51
N GLY A 138 10.95 -12.58 2.78
CA GLY A 138 12.41 -12.75 2.79
C GLY A 138 12.84 -13.83 3.78
N TYR A 139 12.18 -13.91 4.94
CA TYR A 139 12.42 -14.95 5.93
C TYR A 139 12.03 -16.34 5.39
N MET A 140 10.85 -16.48 4.79
CA MET A 140 10.40 -17.77 4.27
C MET A 140 11.27 -18.27 3.11
N LEU A 141 11.66 -17.39 2.20
CA LEU A 141 12.49 -17.73 1.04
C LEU A 141 13.95 -17.99 1.43
N HIS A 142 14.55 -17.08 2.22
CA HIS A 142 15.99 -17.12 2.45
C HIS A 142 16.40 -17.88 3.71
N VAL A 143 15.57 -17.90 4.76
CA VAL A 143 15.86 -18.59 6.03
C VAL A 143 15.18 -19.95 6.08
N LYS A 144 13.88 -20.03 5.76
CA LYS A 144 13.13 -21.31 5.77
C LYS A 144 13.25 -22.10 4.47
N LYS A 145 13.92 -21.56 3.45
CA LYS A 145 14.17 -22.21 2.16
C LYS A 145 12.90 -22.76 1.51
N ARG A 146 11.78 -22.04 1.66
CA ARG A 146 10.58 -22.31 0.87
C ARG A 146 10.79 -21.74 -0.53
N HIS A 147 10.38 -22.49 -1.54
CA HIS A 147 10.55 -22.09 -2.94
C HIS A 147 9.27 -21.51 -3.56
N THR A 148 8.19 -21.51 -2.78
CA THR A 148 6.86 -21.08 -3.22
C THR A 148 6.66 -19.61 -2.88
N HIS A 149 6.48 -18.78 -3.91
CA HIS A 149 6.30 -17.31 -3.79
C HIS A 149 4.83 -16.91 -3.58
N LYS A 150 4.12 -17.61 -2.70
CA LYS A 150 2.70 -17.36 -2.40
C LYS A 150 2.55 -16.55 -1.12
N ILE A 151 1.55 -15.66 -1.04
CA ILE A 151 1.26 -14.92 0.21
C ILE A 151 0.80 -15.89 1.29
N SER A 152 0.02 -16.90 0.92
CA SER A 152 -0.40 -17.97 1.82
C SER A 152 0.76 -18.70 2.51
N GLU A 153 1.90 -18.87 1.81
CA GLU A 153 3.11 -19.49 2.37
C GLU A 153 3.76 -18.63 3.45
N ALA A 154 3.73 -17.30 3.32
CA ALA A 154 4.18 -16.40 4.38
C ALA A 154 3.34 -16.58 5.66
N CYS A 155 2.07 -16.96 5.52
CA CYS A 155 1.15 -17.24 6.62
C CYS A 155 1.27 -18.66 7.20
N ARG A 156 2.08 -19.55 6.60
CA ARG A 156 2.24 -20.95 7.06
C ARG A 156 2.64 -21.11 8.53
N PRO A 157 3.49 -20.25 9.13
CA PRO A 157 3.78 -20.36 10.56
C PRO A 157 2.55 -20.19 11.46
N LEU A 158 1.51 -19.49 11.00
CA LEU A 158 0.26 -19.26 11.72
C LEU A 158 -0.82 -20.26 11.34
N LEU A 159 -0.93 -20.58 10.05
CA LEU A 159 -2.02 -21.41 9.50
C LEU A 159 -1.65 -22.89 9.33
N GLY A 160 -0.37 -23.26 9.43
CA GLY A 160 0.08 -24.65 9.36
C GLY A 160 -0.35 -25.35 8.05
N ALA A 161 -1.06 -26.47 8.18
CA ALA A 161 -1.54 -27.28 7.07
C ALA A 161 -2.71 -26.64 6.29
N TYR A 162 -3.40 -25.64 6.87
CA TYR A 162 -4.51 -24.97 6.19
C TYR A 162 -4.07 -24.15 4.97
N VAL A 163 -2.77 -23.83 4.87
CA VAL A 163 -2.17 -23.19 3.70
C VAL A 163 -2.28 -24.06 2.45
N ASP A 164 -2.27 -25.39 2.60
CA ASP A 164 -2.36 -26.32 1.47
C ASP A 164 -3.80 -26.57 0.99
N GLY A 165 -4.79 -25.96 1.66
CA GLY A 165 -6.21 -26.08 1.33
C GLY A 165 -6.85 -24.78 0.87
N ILE A 166 -8.17 -24.73 0.97
CA ILE A 166 -9.02 -23.62 0.49
C ILE A 166 -8.63 -22.28 1.12
N ILE A 167 -8.17 -22.28 2.38
CA ILE A 167 -7.79 -21.05 3.08
C ILE A 167 -6.56 -20.41 2.44
N GLY A 168 -5.53 -21.20 2.12
CA GLY A 168 -4.35 -20.68 1.42
C GLY A 168 -4.68 -20.18 0.01
N GLU A 169 -5.50 -20.94 -0.73
CA GLU A 169 -5.95 -20.53 -2.06
C GLU A 169 -6.76 -19.22 -2.01
N ALA A 170 -7.65 -19.05 -1.04
CA ALA A 170 -8.40 -17.81 -0.86
C ALA A 170 -7.48 -16.61 -0.58
N ILE A 171 -6.44 -16.78 0.26
CA ILE A 171 -5.45 -15.73 0.53
C ILE A 171 -4.72 -15.34 -0.74
N ASP A 172 -4.27 -16.32 -1.53
CA ASP A 172 -3.53 -16.05 -2.77
C ASP A 172 -4.41 -15.39 -3.83
N ILE A 173 -5.67 -15.82 -3.99
CA ILE A 173 -6.63 -15.20 -4.89
C ILE A 173 -6.90 -13.75 -4.48
N CYS A 174 -7.20 -13.50 -3.21
CA CYS A 174 -7.40 -12.13 -2.70
C CYS A 174 -6.17 -11.24 -2.96
N SER A 175 -4.98 -11.81 -2.81
CA SER A 175 -3.72 -11.10 -3.04
C SER A 175 -3.52 -10.74 -4.52
N VAL A 176 -3.76 -11.69 -5.42
CA VAL A 176 -3.66 -11.44 -6.88
C VAL A 176 -4.72 -10.44 -7.33
N VAL A 177 -5.96 -10.56 -6.85
CA VAL A 177 -7.02 -9.59 -7.14
C VAL A 177 -6.65 -8.20 -6.62
N GLY A 178 -6.12 -8.10 -5.39
CA GLY A 178 -5.64 -6.85 -4.83
C GLY A 178 -4.53 -6.20 -5.66
N LEU A 179 -3.55 -7.00 -6.10
CA LEU A 179 -2.49 -6.54 -6.99
C LEU A 179 -3.05 -6.00 -8.32
N LEU A 180 -3.98 -6.73 -8.94
CA LEU A 180 -4.60 -6.32 -10.20
C LEU A 180 -5.41 -5.02 -10.05
N LEU A 181 -6.17 -4.86 -8.96
CA LEU A 181 -6.93 -3.65 -8.68
C LEU A 181 -6.02 -2.44 -8.42
N GLY A 182 -4.92 -2.65 -7.69
CA GLY A 182 -3.90 -1.60 -7.46
C GLY A 182 -3.30 -1.12 -8.78
N VAL A 183 -2.81 -2.06 -9.60
CA VAL A 183 -2.24 -1.77 -10.92
C VAL A 183 -3.26 -1.06 -11.81
N ALA A 184 -4.51 -1.52 -11.86
CA ALA A 184 -5.56 -0.90 -12.65
C ALA A 184 -5.83 0.57 -12.25
N THR A 185 -5.74 0.89 -10.95
CA THR A 185 -5.92 2.26 -10.44
C THR A 185 -4.77 3.16 -10.91
N THR A 186 -3.53 2.70 -10.80
CA THR A 186 -2.35 3.44 -11.29
C THR A 186 -2.44 3.70 -12.80
N PHE A 187 -2.84 2.71 -13.61
CA PHE A 187 -3.05 2.90 -15.05
C PHE A 187 -4.18 3.89 -15.37
N SER A 188 -5.26 3.85 -14.60
CA SER A 188 -6.39 4.77 -14.77
C SER A 188 -6.01 6.22 -14.46
N LEU A 189 -5.10 6.45 -13.51
CA LEU A 189 -4.55 7.79 -13.23
C LEU A 189 -3.53 8.23 -14.30
N ALA A 190 -2.70 7.31 -14.79
CA ALA A 190 -1.64 7.63 -15.75
C ALA A 190 -2.16 7.96 -17.16
N THR A 191 -3.23 7.30 -17.61
CA THR A 191 -3.73 7.42 -18.99
C THR A 191 -4.21 8.84 -19.34
N PRO A 192 -5.04 9.52 -18.52
CA PRO A 192 -5.42 10.92 -18.77
C PRO A 192 -4.22 11.87 -18.71
N LEU A 193 -3.27 11.64 -17.79
CA LEU A 193 -2.07 12.46 -17.66
C LEU A 193 -1.22 12.42 -18.94
N LEU A 194 -1.00 11.22 -19.50
CA LEU A 194 -0.28 11.06 -20.76
C LEU A 194 -1.04 11.67 -21.95
N SER A 195 -2.36 11.54 -21.98
CA SER A 195 -3.18 12.15 -23.04
C SER A 195 -3.01 13.66 -23.09
N LEU A 196 -2.98 14.33 -21.93
CA LEU A 196 -2.78 15.78 -21.82
C LEU A 196 -1.39 16.24 -22.25
N MET A 197 -0.38 15.36 -22.21
CA MET A 197 0.98 15.69 -22.68
C MET A 197 1.09 15.68 -24.20
N VAL A 198 0.22 14.95 -24.90
CA VAL A 198 0.28 14.75 -26.35
C VAL A 198 -0.73 15.64 -27.09
N SER A 199 -1.79 16.10 -26.43
CA SER A 199 -2.79 17.06 -26.95
C SER A 199 -2.35 18.51 -26.78
#